data_AF-A0A919DAF4-F1
#
_entry.id   AF-A0A919DAF4-F1
#
_cell.length_a   1.000
_cell.length_b   1.000
_cell.length_c   1.000
_cell.angle_alpha   90.00
_cell.angle_beta   90.00
_cell.angle_gamma   90.00
#
_symmetry.space_group_name_H-M   'P 1'
#
loop_
_entity.id
_entity.type
_entity.pdbx_description
1 polymer ?
#
loop_
_entity_poly.entity_id
_entity_poly.type
_entity_poly.pdbx_seq_one_letter_code
_entity_poly.pdbx_strand_id
1 'polypeptide(L)'
;MGACALCGCLAPAAAHAILAALAEDDVDRALDLGLLDAPPCAGCAPGCNTRLLAVRDERRRALAARERFRARQARLERRAREREAARTAPPADAARPSAALPPAAAAALARALARAGSRKP
;
A
#
# COMPACT_ATOMS: atom_id res chain seq x y z
N MET A 1 -36.83 -11.04 -5.54
CA MET A 1 -35.72 -11.54 -6.37
C MET A 1 -36.22 -11.65 -7.79
N GLY A 2 -35.91 -10.66 -8.63
CA GLY A 2 -36.40 -10.58 -10.01
C GLY A 2 -35.50 -11.31 -11.00
N ALA A 3 -35.95 -11.40 -12.24
CA ALA A 3 -35.14 -11.92 -13.35
C ALA A 3 -33.87 -11.09 -13.53
N CYS A 4 -32.81 -11.70 -14.05
CA CYS A 4 -31.62 -10.98 -14.48
C CYS A 4 -31.99 -10.04 -15.63
N ALA A 5 -31.77 -8.73 -15.45
CA ALA A 5 -32.08 -7.72 -16.47
C ALA A 5 -31.28 -7.89 -17.77
N LEU A 6 -30.13 -8.59 -17.72
CA LEU A 6 -29.22 -8.74 -18.85
C LEU A 6 -29.44 -10.01 -19.68
N CYS A 7 -29.87 -11.10 -19.05
CA CYS A 7 -30.03 -12.40 -19.74
C CYS A 7 -31.36 -13.11 -19.48
N GLY A 8 -32.26 -12.52 -18.68
CA GLY A 8 -33.57 -13.11 -18.38
C GLY A 8 -33.56 -14.29 -17.40
N CYS A 9 -32.41 -14.63 -16.80
CA CYS A 9 -32.31 -15.71 -15.81
C CYS A 9 -33.29 -15.50 -14.64
N LEU A 10 -34.06 -16.53 -14.28
CA LEU A 10 -35.07 -16.47 -13.20
C LEU A 10 -34.60 -17.06 -11.88
N ALA A 11 -33.34 -17.54 -11.81
CA ALA A 11 -32.80 -18.11 -10.58
C ALA A 11 -32.79 -17.06 -9.44
N PRO A 12 -33.08 -17.44 -8.19
CA PRO A 12 -32.99 -16.51 -7.08
C PRO A 12 -31.53 -16.18 -6.77
N ALA A 13 -31.02 -15.06 -7.29
CA ALA A 13 -29.64 -14.63 -7.08
C ALA A 13 -29.54 -13.14 -6.76
N ALA A 14 -28.77 -12.80 -5.71
CA ALA A 14 -28.43 -11.42 -5.36
C ALA A 14 -27.69 -10.69 -6.51
N ALA A 15 -26.95 -11.46 -7.32
CA ALA A 15 -26.26 -10.99 -8.52
C ALA A 15 -27.18 -10.23 -9.50
N HIS A 16 -28.49 -10.51 -9.54
CA HIS A 16 -29.40 -9.88 -10.49
C HIS A 16 -29.61 -8.38 -10.22
N ALA A 17 -29.82 -8.01 -8.95
CA ALA A 17 -29.97 -6.60 -8.57
C ALA A 17 -28.67 -5.82 -8.79
N ILE A 18 -27.54 -6.46 -8.53
CA ILE A 18 -26.21 -5.88 -8.75
C ILE A 18 -25.95 -5.69 -10.24
N LEU A 19 -26.26 -6.68 -11.07
CA LEU A 19 -26.11 -6.57 -12.53
C LEU A 19 -27.01 -5.51 -13.14
N ALA A 20 -28.21 -5.28 -12.58
CA ALA A 20 -29.08 -4.18 -12.99
C ALA A 20 -28.43 -2.82 -12.66
N ALA A 21 -27.96 -2.62 -11.42
CA ALA A 21 -27.25 -1.39 -11.04
C ALA A 21 -25.99 -1.17 -11.90
N LEU A 22 -25.22 -2.23 -12.17
CA LEU A 22 -24.06 -2.17 -13.05
C LEU A 22 -24.41 -1.86 -14.50
N ALA A 23 -25.61 -2.21 -14.98
CA ALA A 23 -26.06 -1.89 -16.34
C ALA A 23 -26.39 -0.41 -16.50
N GLU A 24 -26.78 0.25 -15.42
CA GLU A 24 -27.03 1.70 -15.32
C GLU A 24 -25.75 2.48 -14.96
N ASP A 25 -24.59 1.81 -14.92
CA ASP A 25 -23.31 2.34 -14.44
C ASP A 25 -23.35 2.91 -13.00
N ASP A 26 -24.37 2.54 -12.22
CA ASP A 26 -24.51 2.90 -10.81
C ASP A 26 -23.71 1.94 -9.92
N VAL A 27 -22.41 2.22 -9.85
CA VAL A 27 -21.45 1.44 -9.07
C VAL A 27 -21.70 1.58 -7.57
N ASP A 28 -22.16 2.75 -7.11
CA ASP A 28 -22.42 3.00 -5.69
C ASP A 28 -23.59 2.15 -5.22
N ARG A 29 -24.68 2.12 -6.01
CA ARG A 29 -25.79 1.21 -5.73
C ARG A 29 -25.39 -0.25 -5.78
N ALA A 30 -24.52 -0.63 -6.72
CA ALA A 30 -23.98 -2.00 -6.77
C ALA A 30 -23.17 -2.34 -5.50
N LEU A 31 -22.38 -1.41 -4.98
CA LEU A 31 -21.64 -1.58 -3.72
C LEU A 31 -22.59 -1.72 -2.53
N ASP A 32 -23.63 -0.89 -2.42
CA ASP A 32 -24.67 -0.99 -1.38
C ASP A 32 -25.39 -2.34 -1.39
N LEU A 33 -25.55 -2.93 -2.58
CA LEU A 33 -26.12 -4.26 -2.78
C LEU A 33 -25.15 -5.42 -2.51
N GLY A 34 -23.91 -5.11 -2.11
CA GLY A 34 -22.91 -6.11 -1.75
C GLY A 34 -22.05 -6.62 -2.92
N LEU A 35 -21.81 -5.80 -3.95
CA LEU A 35 -20.95 -6.15 -5.11
C LEU A 35 -19.64 -6.84 -4.73
N LEU A 36 -19.00 -6.40 -3.65
CA LEU A 36 -17.70 -6.92 -3.24
C LEU A 36 -17.73 -8.41 -2.88
N ASP A 37 -18.87 -8.94 -2.39
CA ASP A 37 -18.97 -10.31 -1.88
C ASP A 37 -20.02 -11.15 -2.62
N ALA A 38 -20.64 -10.57 -3.65
CA ALA A 38 -21.64 -11.23 -4.45
C ALA A 38 -21.08 -12.49 -5.17
N PRO A 39 -21.73 -13.65 -5.01
CA PRO A 39 -21.41 -14.83 -5.79
C PRO A 39 -21.97 -14.70 -7.23
N PRO A 40 -21.33 -15.34 -8.22
CA PRO A 40 -21.92 -15.47 -9.56
C PRO A 40 -23.22 -16.28 -9.50
N CYS A 41 -24.12 -16.01 -10.45
CA CYS A 41 -25.36 -16.79 -10.57
C CYS A 41 -25.12 -17.99 -11.49
N ALA A 42 -25.38 -19.21 -10.99
CA ALA A 42 -25.16 -20.44 -11.74
C ALA A 42 -26.04 -20.55 -13.01
N GLY A 43 -27.22 -19.93 -13.01
CA GLY A 43 -28.13 -19.94 -14.15
C GLY A 43 -27.96 -18.76 -15.12
N CYS A 44 -27.07 -17.81 -14.83
CA CYS A 44 -26.84 -16.67 -15.71
C CYS A 44 -25.94 -17.05 -16.89
N ALA A 45 -26.14 -16.37 -18.01
CA ALA A 45 -25.23 -16.47 -19.15
C ALA A 45 -23.79 -16.10 -18.72
N PRO A 46 -22.75 -16.73 -19.31
CA PRO A 46 -21.36 -16.49 -18.93
C PRO A 46 -20.97 -14.99 -18.91
N GLY A 47 -21.44 -14.21 -19.89
CA GLY A 47 -21.16 -12.78 -19.98
C GLY A 47 -21.65 -11.96 -18.78
N CYS A 48 -22.76 -12.34 -18.15
CA CYS A 48 -23.26 -11.69 -16.93
C CYS A 48 -22.31 -11.92 -15.76
N ASN A 49 -21.89 -13.17 -15.56
CA ASN A 49 -20.95 -13.53 -14.50
C ASN A 49 -19.57 -12.91 -14.76
N THR A 50 -19.10 -12.88 -16.01
CA THR A 50 -17.85 -12.20 -16.38
C THR A 50 -17.91 -10.71 -16.05
N ARG A 51 -19.00 -10.00 -16.38
CA ARG A 51 -19.16 -8.57 -16.04
C ARG A 51 -19.14 -8.36 -14.53
N LEU A 52 -19.91 -9.15 -13.77
CA LEU A 52 -19.96 -9.07 -12.31
C LEU A 52 -18.57 -9.25 -11.68
N LEU A 53 -17.87 -10.34 -12.07
CA LEU A 53 -16.55 -10.68 -11.53
C LEU A 53 -15.51 -9.63 -11.90
N ALA A 54 -15.50 -9.15 -13.15
CA ALA A 54 -14.55 -8.13 -13.61
C ALA A 54 -14.68 -6.83 -12.80
N VAL A 55 -15.92 -6.34 -12.61
CA VAL A 55 -16.13 -5.12 -11.83
C VAL A 55 -15.78 -5.34 -10.36
N ARG A 56 -16.20 -6.45 -9.77
CA ARG A 56 -15.87 -6.80 -8.37
C ARG A 56 -14.36 -6.81 -8.14
N ASP A 57 -13.63 -7.52 -8.98
CA ASP A 57 -12.19 -7.70 -8.83
C ASP A 57 -11.45 -6.39 -9.06
N GLU A 58 -11.89 -5.56 -10.02
CA GLU A 58 -11.36 -4.21 -10.21
C GLU A 58 -11.55 -3.33 -8.96
N ARG A 59 -12.74 -3.35 -8.35
CA ARG A 59 -13.00 -2.59 -7.12
C ARG A 59 -12.15 -3.08 -5.95
N ARG A 60 -12.02 -4.40 -5.77
CA ARG A 60 -11.13 -4.98 -4.75
C ARG A 60 -9.68 -4.56 -4.96
N ARG A 61 -9.18 -4.57 -6.21
CA ARG A 61 -7.82 -4.08 -6.53
C ARG A 61 -7.63 -2.60 -6.19
N ALA A 62 -8.60 -1.76 -6.54
CA ALA A 62 -8.56 -0.33 -6.23
C ALA A 62 -8.54 -0.05 -4.72
N LEU A 63 -9.36 -0.76 -3.94
CA LEU A 63 -9.38 -0.65 -2.48
C LEU A 63 -8.06 -1.09 -1.86
N ALA A 64 -7.53 -2.25 -2.26
CA ALA A 64 -6.23 -2.73 -1.80
C ALA A 64 -5.09 -1.74 -2.14
N ALA A 65 -5.16 -1.07 -3.29
CA ALA A 65 -4.20 -0.02 -3.65
C ALA A 65 -4.27 1.19 -2.71
N ARG A 66 -5.49 1.64 -2.37
CA ARG A 66 -5.71 2.71 -1.39
C ARG A 66 -5.17 2.34 -0.02
N GLU A 67 -5.37 1.11 0.43
CA GLU A 67 -4.84 0.61 1.70
C GLU A 67 -3.31 0.60 1.72
N ARG A 68 -2.67 0.10 0.65
CA ARG A 68 -1.20 0.16 0.53
C ARG A 68 -0.67 1.59 0.59
N PHE A 69 -1.34 2.53 -0.06
CA PHE A 69 -0.99 3.94 -0.01
C PHE A 69 -1.10 4.49 1.42
N ARG A 70 -2.22 4.27 2.10
CA ARG A 70 -2.43 4.70 3.50
C ARG A 70 -1.38 4.11 4.43
N ALA A 71 -1.07 2.83 4.28
CA ALA A 71 -0.03 2.16 5.07
C ALA A 71 1.36 2.77 4.81
N ARG A 72 1.66 3.14 3.56
CA ARG A 72 2.92 3.84 3.22
C ARG A 72 2.97 5.21 3.87
N GLN A 73 1.89 5.99 3.80
CA GLN A 73 1.84 7.32 4.43
C GLN A 73 2.04 7.24 5.94
N ALA A 74 1.33 6.34 6.63
CA ALA A 74 1.51 6.14 8.06
C ALA A 74 2.96 5.79 8.45
N ARG A 75 3.67 5.00 7.63
CA ARG A 75 5.10 4.71 7.85
C ARG A 75 5.98 5.93 7.66
N LEU A 76 5.71 6.76 6.66
CA LEU A 76 6.48 7.97 6.39
C LEU A 76 6.25 9.02 7.47
N GLU A 77 5.00 9.23 7.89
CA GLU A 77 4.64 10.12 8.99
C GLU A 77 5.35 9.73 10.29
N ARG A 78 5.36 8.43 10.63
CA ARG A 78 6.10 7.95 11.80
C ARG A 78 7.58 8.29 11.72
N ARG A 79 8.23 7.99 10.59
CA ARG A 79 9.66 8.31 10.39
C ARG A 79 9.92 9.81 10.43
N ALA A 80 9.02 10.63 9.90
CA ALA A 80 9.14 12.08 9.97
C ALA A 80 9.09 12.57 11.42
N ARG A 81 8.14 12.06 12.22
CA ARG A 81 8.03 12.36 13.66
C ARG A 81 9.27 11.93 14.43
N GLU A 82 9.78 10.72 14.19
CA GLU A 82 11.00 10.21 14.81
C GLU A 82 12.22 11.09 14.49
N ARG A 83 12.36 11.50 13.23
CA ARG A 83 13.47 12.38 12.80
C ARG A 83 13.35 13.78 13.40
N GLU A 84 12.13 14.32 13.48
CA GLU A 84 11.91 15.62 14.10
C GLU A 84 12.21 15.57 15.60
N ALA A 85 11.72 14.54 16.31
CA ALA A 85 12.05 14.33 17.71
C ALA A 85 13.56 14.21 17.94
N ALA A 86 14.29 13.51 17.06
CA ALA A 86 15.74 13.40 17.14
C ALA A 86 16.48 14.73 16.90
N ARG A 87 15.91 15.66 16.11
CA ARG A 87 16.48 17.00 15.90
C ARG A 87 16.24 17.93 17.08
N THR A 88 15.06 17.85 17.69
CA THR A 88 14.68 18.69 18.83
C THR A 88 15.16 18.13 20.16
N ALA A 89 15.54 16.84 20.21
CA ALA A 89 16.11 16.23 21.39
C ALA A 89 17.38 17.00 21.79
N PRO A 90 17.51 17.42 23.05
CA PRO A 90 18.76 18.01 23.53
C PRO A 90 19.89 16.99 23.32
N PRO A 91 21.12 17.45 23.01
CA PRO A 91 22.25 16.56 22.87
C PRO A 91 22.34 15.72 24.15
N ALA A 92 22.22 14.38 24.00
CA ALA A 92 22.51 13.48 25.09
C ALA A 92 23.93 13.81 25.58
N ASP A 93 24.07 14.08 26.88
CA ASP A 93 25.30 14.58 27.50
C ASP A 93 26.54 14.01 26.81
N ALA A 94 27.33 14.91 26.22
CA ALA A 94 28.62 14.62 25.59
C ALA A 94 29.68 14.20 26.62
N ALA A 95 29.27 13.53 27.70
CA ALA A 95 30.09 12.93 28.74
C ALA A 95 30.40 11.45 28.44
N ARG A 96 30.35 11.03 27.17
CA ARG A 96 31.12 9.86 26.76
C ARG A 96 32.58 10.32 26.63
N PRO A 97 33.52 9.89 27.50
CA PRO A 97 34.92 10.16 27.26
C PRO A 97 35.23 9.65 25.85
N SER A 98 35.80 10.52 25.01
CA SER A 98 36.21 10.12 23.67
C SER A 98 37.07 8.88 23.83
N ALA A 99 36.58 7.73 23.39
CA ALA A 99 37.36 6.50 23.45
C ALA A 99 38.65 6.80 22.69
N ALA A 100 39.77 6.85 23.41
CA ALA A 100 41.05 7.15 22.82
C ALA A 100 41.26 6.20 21.65
N LEU A 101 41.62 6.74 20.48
CA LEU A 101 41.84 5.91 19.29
C LEU A 101 42.84 4.80 19.66
N PRO A 102 42.55 3.53 19.33
CA PRO A 102 43.51 2.46 19.53
C PRO A 102 44.83 2.82 18.84
N PRO A 103 45.99 2.53 19.45
CA PRO A 103 47.29 2.97 18.95
C PRO A 103 47.59 2.49 17.52
N ALA A 104 47.06 1.32 17.14
CA ALA A 104 47.15 0.80 15.77
C ALA A 104 46.43 1.70 14.74
N ALA A 105 45.27 2.25 15.09
CA ALA A 105 44.51 3.15 14.23
C ALA A 105 45.18 4.53 14.12
N ALA A 106 45.73 5.04 15.22
CA ALA A 106 46.52 6.28 15.21
C ALA A 106 47.78 6.14 14.32
N ALA A 107 48.50 5.02 14.43
CA ALA A 107 49.66 4.75 13.58
C ALA A 107 49.31 4.59 12.10
N ALA A 108 48.14 4.01 11.78
CA ALA A 108 47.66 3.91 10.41
C ALA A 108 47.33 5.29 9.81
N LEU A 109 46.66 6.16 10.58
CA LEU A 109 46.37 7.55 10.18
C LEU A 109 47.64 8.36 9.97
N ALA A 110 48.63 8.25 10.87
CA ALA A 110 49.91 8.94 10.74
C ALA A 110 50.64 8.55 9.44
N ARG A 111 50.65 7.26 9.08
CA ARG A 111 51.21 6.78 7.80
C ARG A 111 50.43 7.29 6.59
N ALA A 112 49.09 7.35 6.67
CA ALA A 112 48.26 7.86 5.60
C ALA A 112 48.49 9.36 5.36
N LEU A 113 48.59 10.16 6.44
CA LEU A 113 48.91 11.59 6.38
C LEU A 113 50.30 11.83 5.80
N ALA A 114 51.31 11.06 6.20
CA ALA A 114 52.66 11.15 5.63
C ALA A 114 52.67 10.86 4.13
N ARG A 115 51.88 9.87 3.66
CA ARG A 115 51.73 9.56 2.23
C ARG A 115 50.96 10.64 1.47
N ALA A 116 49.93 11.24 2.09
CA ALA A 116 49.16 12.32 1.48
C ALA A 116 49.96 13.63 1.37
N GLY A 117 50.77 13.96 2.39
CA GLY A 117 51.64 15.14 2.37
C GLY A 117 52.87 15.02 1.47
N SER A 118 53.34 13.80 1.19
CA SER A 118 54.44 13.53 0.25
C SER A 118 53.98 13.41 -1.21
N ARG A 119 52.69 13.18 -1.45
CA ARG A 119 52.07 13.31 -2.78
C ARG A 119 51.69 14.78 -3.00
N LYS A 120 52.68 15.63 -3.26
CA LYS A 120 52.44 16.93 -3.93
C LYS A 120 51.81 16.67 -5.31
N PRO A 121 50.93 17.56 -5.83
CA PRO A 121 50.45 17.45 -7.21
C PRO A 121 51.60 17.38 -8.21
#